data_AF-A0AA35RQS6-F1
#
_entry.id   AF-A0AA35RQS6-F1
#
_cell.length_a   1.000
_cell.length_b   1.000
_cell.length_c   1.000
_cell.angle_alpha   90.00
_cell.angle_beta   90.00
_cell.angle_gamma   90.00
#
_symmetry.space_group_name_H-M   'P 1'
#
loop_
_entity.id
_entity.type
_entity.pdbx_description
1 polymer ?
#
loop_
_entity_poly.entity_id
_entity_poly.type
_entity_poly.pdbx_seq_one_letter_code
_entity_poly.pdbx_strand_id
1 'polypeptide(L)'
;MAVRVQFEGNSEVGVFSTLTNKYCLVAIGGSANFYSVFEGELSDAIPVVYASIADCRIIGRLCVGNRHGLLVPNTTTDQELQHLRNSLPDEVKIQRVEEKLSALGNVIACNDYVALVHPDLDK
;
A
#
# COMPACT_ATOMS: atom_id res chain seq x y z
N MET A 1 15.01 -12.75 5.91
CA MET A 1 15.36 -13.38 4.61
C MET A 1 15.00 -12.42 3.50
N ALA A 2 15.71 -12.39 2.37
CA ALA A 2 15.30 -11.62 1.20
C ALA A 2 14.77 -12.59 0.14
N VAL A 3 13.53 -12.40 -0.28
CA VAL A 3 12.85 -13.25 -1.27
C VAL A 3 12.70 -12.50 -2.57
N ARG A 4 12.90 -13.20 -3.69
CA ARG A 4 12.74 -12.62 -5.03
C ARG A 4 11.36 -12.96 -5.57
N VAL A 5 10.67 -11.95 -6.06
CA VAL A 5 9.35 -12.10 -6.67
C VAL A 5 9.22 -11.11 -7.84
N GLN A 6 8.35 -11.43 -8.79
CA GLN A 6 8.04 -10.57 -9.93
C GLN A 6 6.53 -10.48 -10.10
N PHE A 7 6.04 -9.29 -10.45
CA PHE A 7 4.62 -9.06 -10.76
C PHE A 7 4.45 -9.02 -12.28
N GLU A 8 3.82 -10.05 -12.87
CA GLU A 8 3.58 -10.14 -14.33
C GLU A 8 4.85 -9.90 -15.18
N GLY A 9 6.00 -10.41 -14.73
CA GLY A 9 7.30 -10.21 -15.41
C GLY A 9 8.00 -8.88 -15.09
N ASN A 10 7.38 -8.00 -14.31
CA ASN A 10 7.99 -6.78 -13.81
C ASN A 10 8.74 -7.03 -12.48
N SER A 11 9.95 -6.49 -12.37
CA SER A 11 10.79 -6.60 -11.17
C SER A 11 10.53 -5.48 -10.14
N GLU A 12 9.73 -4.46 -10.49
CA GLU A 12 9.39 -3.33 -9.62
C GLU A 12 8.25 -3.68 -8.64
N VAL A 13 8.50 -4.63 -7.75
CA VAL A 13 7.50 -5.16 -6.79
C VAL A 13 6.90 -4.08 -5.90
N GLY A 14 7.70 -3.07 -5.52
CA GLY A 14 7.26 -1.94 -4.69
C GLY A 14 6.23 -1.04 -5.36
N VAL A 15 6.02 -1.16 -6.67
CA VAL A 15 4.93 -0.45 -7.36
C VAL A 15 3.58 -1.12 -7.10
N PHE A 16 3.57 -2.43 -6.91
CA PHE A 16 2.37 -3.27 -6.81
C PHE A 16 2.08 -3.74 -5.39
N SER A 17 2.90 -3.36 -4.42
CA SER A 17 2.76 -3.78 -3.03
C SER A 17 3.20 -2.69 -2.06
N THR A 18 2.57 -2.67 -0.90
CA THR A 18 2.95 -1.81 0.23
C THR A 18 3.13 -2.69 1.45
N LEU A 19 4.31 -2.64 2.08
CA LEU A 19 4.63 -3.44 3.25
C LEU A 19 4.83 -2.53 4.45
N THR A 20 4.11 -2.81 5.54
CA THR A 20 4.28 -2.13 6.82
C THR A 20 4.45 -3.16 7.94
N ASN A 21 4.70 -2.69 9.16
CA ASN A 21 4.85 -3.54 10.33
C ASN A 21 3.55 -4.20 10.81
N LYS A 22 2.37 -3.78 10.32
CA LYS A 22 1.07 -4.32 10.76
C LYS A 22 0.17 -4.83 9.66
N TYR A 23 0.43 -4.47 8.41
CA TYR A 23 -0.39 -4.90 7.28
C TYR A 23 0.45 -4.85 6.00
N CYS A 24 0.07 -5.70 5.05
CA CYS A 24 0.60 -5.67 3.71
C CYS A 24 -0.54 -5.47 2.72
N LEU A 25 -0.37 -4.55 1.78
CA LEU A 25 -1.29 -4.37 0.66
C LEU A 25 -0.66 -4.95 -0.59
N VAL A 26 -1.47 -5.67 -1.36
CA VAL A 26 -1.03 -6.31 -2.60
C VAL A 26 -2.03 -6.00 -3.71
N ALA A 27 -1.53 -5.63 -4.89
CA ALA A 27 -2.36 -5.30 -6.03
C ALA A 27 -3.23 -6.49 -6.46
N ILE A 28 -4.50 -6.22 -6.78
CA ILE A 28 -5.37 -7.19 -7.45
C ILE A 28 -4.89 -7.48 -8.88
N GLY A 29 -5.18 -8.69 -9.37
CA GLY A 29 -4.83 -9.12 -10.73
C GLY A 29 -3.37 -9.53 -10.89
N GLY A 30 -2.71 -9.96 -9.83
CA GLY A 30 -1.42 -10.63 -9.86
C GLY A 30 -1.56 -12.14 -10.08
N SER A 31 -0.47 -12.80 -10.44
CA SER A 31 -0.42 -14.26 -10.53
C SER A 31 -0.45 -14.90 -9.14
N ALA A 32 -0.98 -16.13 -9.03
CA ALA A 32 -0.96 -16.89 -7.78
C ALA A 32 0.46 -17.00 -7.19
N ASN A 33 1.48 -17.17 -8.04
CA ASN A 33 2.88 -17.20 -7.61
C ASN A 33 3.32 -15.93 -6.88
N PHE A 34 2.82 -14.77 -7.29
CA PHE A 34 3.12 -13.50 -6.61
C PHE A 34 2.53 -13.50 -5.21
N TYR A 35 1.26 -13.86 -5.09
CA TYR A 35 0.52 -13.89 -3.83
C TYR A 35 1.07 -14.92 -2.84
N SER A 36 1.40 -16.12 -3.31
CA SER A 36 1.94 -17.18 -2.47
C SER A 36 3.25 -16.80 -1.78
N VAL A 37 4.06 -15.90 -2.38
CA VAL A 37 5.28 -15.40 -1.74
C VAL A 37 4.97 -14.50 -0.56
N PHE A 38 4.00 -13.57 -0.70
CA PHE A 38 3.60 -12.70 0.41
C PHE A 38 2.88 -13.50 1.50
N GLU A 39 1.93 -14.34 1.13
CA GLU A 39 1.20 -15.16 2.09
C GLU A 39 2.12 -16.15 2.81
N GLY A 40 3.03 -16.82 2.10
CA GLY A 40 3.93 -17.80 2.69
C GLY A 40 4.88 -17.24 3.76
N GLU A 41 5.24 -15.95 3.66
CA GLU A 41 6.16 -15.31 4.61
C GLU A 41 5.46 -14.41 5.64
N LEU A 42 4.30 -13.83 5.30
CA LEU A 42 3.67 -12.77 6.10
C LEU A 42 2.35 -13.18 6.74
N SER A 43 1.62 -14.16 6.19
CA SER A 43 0.24 -14.45 6.62
C SER A 43 0.10 -14.84 8.09
N ASP A 44 1.15 -15.40 8.69
CA ASP A 44 1.19 -15.77 10.10
C ASP A 44 1.27 -14.55 11.05
N ALA A 45 1.79 -13.41 10.57
CA ALA A 45 2.11 -12.25 11.39
C ALA A 45 1.27 -11.01 11.08
N ILE A 46 1.01 -10.74 9.80
CA ILE A 46 0.25 -9.56 9.34
C ILE A 46 -0.73 -9.92 8.24
N PRO A 47 -1.91 -9.27 8.19
CA PRO A 47 -2.87 -9.47 7.11
C PRO A 47 -2.29 -9.01 5.76
N VAL A 48 -2.39 -9.88 4.77
CA VAL A 48 -2.12 -9.60 3.36
C VAL A 48 -3.44 -9.26 2.68
N VAL A 49 -3.62 -7.99 2.32
CA VAL A 49 -4.89 -7.46 1.79
C VAL A 49 -4.76 -7.21 0.30
N TYR A 50 -5.62 -7.88 -0.47
CA TYR A 50 -5.78 -7.66 -1.90
C TYR A 50 -6.60 -6.40 -2.15
N ALA A 51 -6.02 -5.39 -2.80
CA ALA A 51 -6.71 -4.13 -3.04
C ALA A 51 -6.33 -3.49 -4.39
N SER A 52 -7.24 -2.68 -4.91
CA SER A 52 -6.95 -1.61 -5.87
C SER A 52 -7.08 -0.26 -5.16
N ILE A 53 -6.44 0.75 -5.72
CA ILE A 53 -6.58 2.13 -5.27
C ILE A 53 -6.84 2.98 -6.51
N ALA A 54 -7.97 3.68 -6.53
CA ALA A 54 -8.44 4.46 -7.68
C ALA A 54 -8.50 3.61 -8.96
N ASP A 55 -9.04 2.38 -8.86
CA ASP A 55 -9.12 1.37 -9.92
C ASP A 55 -7.77 1.00 -10.56
N CYS A 56 -6.66 1.31 -9.88
CA CYS A 56 -5.31 1.05 -10.35
C CYS A 56 -4.65 -0.08 -9.57
N ARG A 57 -3.79 -0.83 -10.28
CA ARG A 57 -2.94 -1.90 -9.71
C ARG A 57 -1.64 -1.38 -9.09
N ILE A 58 -1.32 -0.10 -9.26
CA ILE A 58 -0.06 0.50 -8.79
C ILE A 58 -0.15 1.01 -7.34
N ILE A 59 -0.67 0.16 -6.46
CA ILE A 59 -1.01 0.54 -5.08
C ILE A 59 0.19 1.10 -4.30
N GLY A 60 1.38 0.53 -4.49
CA GLY A 60 2.58 0.93 -3.75
C GLY A 60 3.09 2.32 -4.09
N ARG A 61 2.67 2.86 -5.24
CA ARG A 61 2.93 4.26 -5.60
C ARG A 61 1.82 5.19 -5.16
N LEU A 62 0.58 4.71 -5.12
CA LEU A 62 -0.60 5.54 -4.86
C LEU A 62 -0.84 5.76 -3.38
N CYS A 63 -0.50 4.80 -2.52
CA CYS A 63 -0.64 4.94 -1.08
C CYS A 63 0.70 4.95 -0.36
N VAL A 64 0.65 5.46 0.86
CA VAL A 64 1.77 5.45 1.80
C VAL A 64 1.21 5.19 3.20
N GLY A 65 1.93 4.43 4.01
CA GLY A 65 1.46 4.13 5.35
C GLY A 65 2.54 3.53 6.23
N ASN A 66 2.24 3.53 7.52
CA ASN A 66 3.06 2.92 8.56
C ASN A 66 2.14 2.11 9.49
N ARG A 67 2.65 1.62 10.63
CA ARG A 67 1.82 0.79 11.53
C ARG A 67 0.60 1.52 12.13
N HIS A 68 0.52 2.84 12.02
CA HIS A 68 -0.52 3.67 12.65
C HIS A 68 -1.58 4.15 11.65
N GLY A 69 -1.25 4.20 10.36
CA GLY A 69 -2.19 4.74 9.39
C GLY A 69 -1.77 4.52 7.95
N LEU A 70 -2.77 4.64 7.07
CA LEU A 70 -2.67 4.52 5.63
C LEU A 70 -3.27 5.77 4.98
N LEU A 71 -2.48 6.44 4.15
CA LEU A 71 -2.94 7.55 3.32
C LEU A 71 -3.24 7.03 1.92
N VAL A 72 -4.42 7.36 1.44
CA VAL A 72 -4.90 7.02 0.09
C VAL A 72 -5.27 8.29 -0.67
N PRO A 73 -5.14 8.32 -2.00
CA PRO A 73 -5.47 9.50 -2.79
C PRO A 73 -6.98 9.77 -2.75
N ASN A 74 -7.38 11.02 -2.97
CA ASN A 74 -8.79 11.41 -3.00
C ASN A 74 -9.60 10.72 -4.13
N THR A 75 -8.92 10.20 -5.15
CA THR A 75 -9.51 9.44 -6.26
C THR A 75 -9.91 8.00 -5.89
N THR A 76 -9.55 7.53 -4.69
CA THR A 76 -9.91 6.18 -4.19
C THR A 76 -11.42 6.07 -4.03
N THR A 77 -12.04 5.01 -4.56
CA THR A 77 -13.49 4.85 -4.51
C THR A 77 -13.98 4.53 -3.09
N ASP A 78 -15.27 4.75 -2.80
CA ASP A 78 -15.84 4.41 -1.49
C ASP A 78 -15.86 2.90 -1.23
N GLN A 79 -15.99 2.09 -2.29
CA GLN A 79 -15.94 0.64 -2.19
C GLN A 79 -14.54 0.15 -1.82
N GLU A 80 -13.50 0.67 -2.48
CA GLU A 80 -12.09 0.37 -2.14
C GLU A 80 -11.78 0.78 -0.70
N LEU A 81 -12.24 1.97 -0.30
CA LEU A 81 -11.98 2.48 1.04
C LEU A 81 -12.70 1.63 2.11
N GLN A 82 -13.94 1.22 1.86
CA GLN A 82 -14.67 0.32 2.76
C GLN A 82 -14.00 -1.04 2.85
N HIS A 83 -13.51 -1.59 1.73
CA HIS A 83 -12.77 -2.85 1.69
C HIS A 83 -11.49 -2.78 2.54
N LEU A 84 -10.73 -1.70 2.42
CA LEU A 84 -9.55 -1.47 3.25
C LEU A 84 -9.91 -1.37 4.73
N ARG A 85 -10.97 -0.63 5.10
CA ARG A 85 -11.43 -0.53 6.49
C ARG A 85 -11.85 -1.87 7.09
N ASN A 86 -12.47 -2.74 6.30
CA ASN A 86 -12.90 -4.06 6.77
C ASN A 86 -11.74 -5.05 6.91
N SER A 87 -10.65 -4.84 6.16
CA SER A 87 -9.53 -5.79 6.06
C SER A 87 -8.33 -5.42 6.93
N LEU A 88 -8.17 -4.14 7.27
CA LEU A 88 -7.07 -3.65 8.10
C LEU A 88 -7.45 -3.68 9.59
N PRO A 89 -6.47 -3.81 10.50
CA PRO A 89 -6.73 -3.72 11.94
C PRO A 89 -7.31 -2.35 12.33
N ASP A 90 -8.23 -2.33 13.30
CA ASP A 90 -8.94 -1.12 13.77
C ASP A 90 -8.00 0.02 14.24
N GLU A 91 -6.79 -0.34 14.67
CA GLU A 91 -5.77 0.63 15.11
C GLU A 91 -5.19 1.46 13.95
N VAL A 92 -5.35 1.00 12.71
CA VAL A 92 -4.79 1.66 11.52
C VAL A 92 -5.79 2.68 10.99
N LYS A 93 -5.42 3.95 11.05
CA LYS A 93 -6.27 5.05 10.54
C LYS A 93 -6.11 5.19 9.03
N ILE A 94 -7.20 4.97 8.30
CA ILE A 94 -7.24 5.17 6.84
C ILE A 94 -7.81 6.56 6.54
N GLN A 95 -7.05 7.38 5.81
CA GLN A 95 -7.44 8.76 5.48
C GLN A 95 -7.23 9.06 3.99
N ARG A 96 -8.24 9.67 3.36
CA ARG A 96 -8.09 10.28 2.03
C ARG A 96 -7.36 11.61 2.15
N VAL A 97 -6.40 11.82 1.27
CA VAL A 97 -5.64 13.07 1.18
C VAL A 97 -5.79 13.63 -0.23
N GLU A 98 -6.06 14.94 -0.30
CA GLU A 98 -5.99 15.70 -1.55
C GLU A 98 -4.54 16.15 -1.74
N GLU A 99 -3.91 15.66 -2.81
CA GLU A 99 -2.54 15.99 -3.19
C GLU A 99 -2.53 16.18 -4.72
N LYS A 100 -1.85 17.21 -5.22
CA LYS A 100 -1.91 17.66 -6.63
C LYS A 100 -0.57 17.57 -7.36
N LEU A 101 0.54 17.35 -6.65
CA LEU A 101 1.89 17.25 -7.21
C LEU A 101 2.14 15.88 -7.83
N SER A 102 1.86 14.79 -7.10
CA SER A 102 2.14 13.42 -7.54
C SER A 102 1.30 12.37 -6.79
N ALA A 103 1.68 11.11 -6.95
CA ALA A 103 1.13 10.02 -6.15
C ALA A 103 1.80 9.98 -4.76
N LEU A 104 1.02 9.73 -3.70
CA LEU A 104 1.47 9.83 -2.30
C LEU A 104 2.73 8.98 -2.01
N GLY A 105 2.84 7.78 -2.59
CA GLY A 105 3.99 6.90 -2.41
C GLY A 105 5.26 7.39 -3.13
N ASN A 106 5.17 8.35 -4.05
CA ASN A 106 6.34 8.98 -4.65
C ASN A 106 6.83 10.20 -3.85
N VAL A 107 5.91 10.90 -3.19
CA VAL A 107 6.20 12.17 -2.49
C VAL A 107 6.46 11.98 -1.01
N ILE A 108 6.06 10.86 -0.43
CA ILE A 108 6.20 10.56 1.00
C ILE A 108 6.94 9.24 1.16
N ALA A 109 8.05 9.27 1.89
CA ALA A 109 8.72 8.08 2.41
C ALA A 109 8.68 8.12 3.94
N CYS A 110 8.00 7.17 4.57
CA CYS A 110 7.82 7.18 6.02
C CYS A 110 8.16 5.84 6.67
N ASN A 111 8.43 5.92 7.97
CA ASN A 111 8.45 4.78 8.88
C ASN A 111 7.53 5.07 10.08
N ASP A 112 7.64 4.29 11.15
CA ASP A 112 6.80 4.45 12.35
C ASP A 112 7.10 5.71 13.17
N TYR A 113 8.20 6.41 12.89
CA TYR A 113 8.72 7.52 13.70
C TYR A 113 8.91 8.83 12.92
N VAL A 114 9.33 8.74 11.66
CA VAL A 114 9.74 9.87 10.83
C VAL A 114 9.18 9.71 9.43
N ALA A 115 8.81 10.83 8.80
CA ALA A 115 8.44 10.91 7.40
C ALA A 115 9.30 11.97 6.68
N LEU A 116 9.73 11.63 5.48
CA LEU A 116 10.33 12.56 4.52
C LEU A 116 9.28 12.83 3.45
N VAL A 117 9.06 14.12 3.16
CA VAL A 117 8.04 14.59 2.22
C VAL A 117 8.66 15.48 1.16
N HIS A 118 8.03 15.54 0.00
CA HIS A 118 8.41 16.47 -1.06
C HIS A 118 8.36 17.93 -0.55
N PRO A 119 9.37 18.78 -0.83
CA PRO A 119 9.44 20.13 -0.27
C PRO A 119 8.32 21.05 -0.73
N ASP A 120 7.75 20.79 -1.90
CA ASP A 120 6.65 21.60 -2.47
C ASP A 120 5.27 21.17 -1.98
N LEU A 121 5.18 20.16 -1.10
CA LEU A 121 3.90 19.68 -0.57
C LEU A 121 3.24 20.77 0.29
N ASP A 122 1.95 21.03 0.04
CA ASP A 122 1.22 22.10 0.72
C ASP A 122 1.21 21.89 2.25
N LYS A 123 1.22 23.00 3.00
CA LYS A 123 1.27 23.02 4.47
C LYS A 123 -0.06 22.72 5.14
#